data_AF-A0A6I9X6W7-F1
#
_entry.id   AF-A0A6I9X6W7-F1
#
_cell.length_a   1.000
_cell.length_b   1.000
_cell.length_c   1.000
_cell.angle_alpha   90.00
_cell.angle_beta   90.00
_cell.angle_gamma   90.00
#
_symmetry.space_group_name_H-M   'P 1'
#
loop_
_entity.id
_entity.type
_entity.pdbx_description
1 polymer ?
#
loop_
_entity_poly.entity_id
_entity_poly.type
_entity_poly.pdbx_seq_one_letter_code
_entity_poly.pdbx_strand_id
1 'polypeptide(L)'
;MQSMAFLQSFSPVPGSQVFVNGDLKLHQRQPLHHAGLDSRYNVSVINSTSPFAQDYDFVNIVETYQKRNVTTVLAGPSPIWVTGRSQDQPFVIQAFIHYPMELIVYQPGFWEIMKFAWIQYISILLIFLWIFERIKIFLLQNQVLNTVPVSPLPPPQSYKEHKS
;
A
#
# COMPACT_ATOMS: atom_id res chain seq x y z
N MET A 1 -9.78 5.22 -14.21
CA MET A 1 -10.49 5.22 -12.91
C MET A 1 -11.49 6.36 -12.92
N GLN A 2 -12.74 6.12 -12.50
CA GLN A 2 -13.78 7.14 -12.46
C GLN A 2 -13.93 7.72 -11.05
N SER A 3 -13.83 9.05 -10.99
CA SER A 3 -13.88 9.86 -9.79
C SER A 3 -15.26 10.48 -9.61
N MET A 4 -15.61 10.80 -8.36
CA MET A 4 -16.82 11.52 -8.01
C MET A 4 -16.46 12.59 -6.98
N ALA A 5 -16.99 13.79 -7.17
CA ALA A 5 -16.93 14.85 -6.18
C ALA A 5 -18.35 15.18 -5.74
N PHE A 6 -18.55 15.32 -4.43
CA PHE A 6 -19.81 15.77 -3.86
C PHE A 6 -19.68 17.21 -3.41
N LEU A 7 -20.63 18.04 -3.80
CA LEU A 7 -20.71 19.43 -3.38
C LEU A 7 -22.14 19.80 -3.02
N GLN A 8 -22.30 20.41 -1.85
CA GLN A 8 -23.56 20.95 -1.38
C GLN A 8 -23.35 22.40 -0.96
N SER A 9 -24.22 23.29 -1.44
CA SER A 9 -24.29 24.69 -1.04
C SER A 9 -25.75 25.08 -0.92
N PHE A 10 -26.06 25.91 0.07
CA PHE A 10 -27.40 26.40 0.33
C PHE A 10 -27.36 27.88 0.68
N SER A 11 -28.33 28.64 0.18
CA SER A 11 -28.53 30.03 0.53
C SER A 11 -30.03 30.36 0.52
N PRO A 12 -30.52 31.14 1.49
CA PRO A 12 -31.90 31.62 1.50
C PRO A 12 -32.15 32.75 0.50
N VAL A 13 -31.10 33.32 -0.11
CA VAL A 13 -31.20 34.46 -1.03
C VAL A 13 -31.01 33.99 -2.48
N PRO A 14 -31.80 34.50 -3.46
CA PRO A 14 -31.61 34.19 -4.87
C PRO A 14 -30.17 34.46 -5.34
N GLY A 15 -29.53 33.42 -5.85
CA GLY A 15 -28.16 33.46 -6.36
C GLY A 15 -28.11 33.69 -7.87
N SER A 16 -27.05 34.37 -8.30
CA SER A 16 -26.61 34.39 -9.70
C SER A 16 -25.59 33.29 -9.98
N GLN A 17 -24.72 33.00 -9.00
CA GLN A 17 -23.60 32.09 -9.20
C GLN A 17 -23.22 31.37 -7.91
N VAL A 18 -22.75 30.12 -8.05
CA VAL A 18 -21.99 29.41 -7.01
C VAL A 18 -20.57 29.23 -7.49
N PHE A 19 -19.63 29.79 -6.73
CA PHE A 19 -18.20 29.61 -6.94
C PHE A 19 -17.67 28.56 -5.96
N VAL A 20 -16.88 27.62 -6.46
CA VAL A 20 -16.28 26.55 -5.68
C VAL A 20 -14.80 26.50 -6.00
N ASN A 21 -14.00 26.41 -4.95
CA ASN A 21 -12.59 26.09 -5.06
C ASN A 21 -12.26 25.00 -4.05
N GLY A 22 -11.61 23.92 -4.49
CA GLY A 22 -11.17 22.83 -3.63
C GLY A 22 -10.13 21.94 -4.29
N ASP A 23 -9.56 21.05 -3.48
CA ASP A 23 -8.54 20.09 -3.89
C ASP A 23 -9.17 18.72 -4.07
N LEU A 24 -8.87 18.02 -5.17
CA LEU A 24 -9.25 16.63 -5.34
C LEU A 24 -8.22 15.73 -4.67
N LYS A 25 -8.65 15.07 -3.58
CA LYS A 25 -7.81 14.18 -2.78
C LYS A 25 -8.16 12.72 -3.01
N LEU A 26 -7.15 11.87 -3.04
CA LEU A 26 -7.26 10.42 -3.13
C LEU A 26 -7.46 9.83 -1.72
N HIS A 27 -8.58 9.15 -1.54
CA HIS A 27 -8.90 8.44 -0.32
C HIS A 27 -8.77 6.92 -0.55
N GLN A 28 -7.76 6.33 0.07
CA GLN A 28 -7.37 4.92 -0.11
C GLN A 28 -7.67 4.12 1.16
N ARG A 29 -8.59 3.14 1.05
CA ARG A 29 -8.85 2.11 2.09
C ARG A 29 -8.00 0.86 1.87
N GLN A 30 -7.53 0.67 0.65
CA GLN A 30 -6.61 -0.40 0.26
C GLN A 30 -5.43 0.20 -0.50
N PRO A 31 -4.20 -0.28 -0.25
CA PRO A 31 -3.04 0.13 -1.04
C PRO A 31 -3.21 -0.24 -2.53
N LEU A 32 -2.58 0.55 -3.39
CA LEU A 32 -2.49 0.21 -4.81
C LEU A 32 -1.49 -0.93 -5.03
N HIS A 33 -1.56 -1.56 -6.20
CA HIS A 33 -0.53 -2.52 -6.60
C HIS A 33 0.79 -1.79 -6.91
N HIS A 34 1.93 -2.43 -6.66
CA HIS A 34 3.27 -1.89 -6.97
C HIS A 34 3.52 -1.65 -8.47
N ALA A 35 2.75 -2.30 -9.34
CA ALA A 35 2.98 -2.24 -10.78
C ALA A 35 1.67 -2.26 -11.58
N GLY A 36 1.73 -1.70 -12.78
CA GLY A 36 0.64 -1.66 -13.75
C GLY A 36 -0.30 -0.48 -13.59
N LEU A 37 -1.33 -0.45 -14.43
CA LEU A 37 -2.41 0.54 -14.38
C LEU A 37 -3.60 -0.02 -13.58
N ASP A 38 -4.10 0.76 -12.64
CA ASP A 38 -5.30 0.38 -11.89
C ASP A 38 -6.58 0.69 -12.68
N SER A 39 -7.21 -0.37 -13.20
CA SER A 39 -8.46 -0.32 -13.97
C SER A 39 -9.69 -0.76 -13.18
N ARG A 40 -9.55 -1.11 -11.88
CA ARG A 40 -10.62 -1.72 -11.06
C ARG A 40 -11.91 -0.90 -11.05
N TYR A 41 -11.78 0.42 -10.99
CA TYR A 41 -12.92 1.35 -10.97
C TYR A 41 -12.99 2.19 -12.25
N ASN A 42 -12.72 1.60 -13.41
CA ASN A 42 -12.91 2.24 -14.72
C ASN A 42 -14.36 2.11 -15.24
N VAL A 43 -15.32 2.15 -14.32
CA VAL A 43 -16.75 2.02 -14.59
C VAL A 43 -17.52 3.09 -13.84
N SER A 44 -18.55 3.62 -14.50
CA SER A 44 -19.42 4.63 -13.92
C SER A 44 -20.18 4.08 -12.73
N VAL A 45 -20.27 4.90 -11.68
CA VAL A 45 -21.16 4.61 -10.55
C VAL A 45 -22.61 4.70 -11.00
N ILE A 46 -22.89 5.64 -11.91
CA ILE A 46 -24.22 5.89 -12.44
C ILE A 46 -24.38 5.07 -13.73
N ASN A 47 -25.39 4.19 -13.74
CA ASN A 47 -25.72 3.39 -14.91
C ASN A 47 -26.68 4.16 -15.82
N SER A 48 -26.15 4.99 -16.71
CA SER A 48 -26.94 5.82 -17.63
C SER A 48 -27.82 5.05 -18.62
N THR A 49 -27.61 3.73 -18.74
CA THR A 49 -28.39 2.86 -19.63
C THR A 49 -29.54 2.17 -18.89
N SER A 50 -29.60 2.29 -17.56
CA SER A 50 -30.66 1.63 -16.79
C SER A 50 -32.01 2.29 -17.02
N PRO A 51 -33.08 1.51 -17.22
CA PRO A 51 -34.45 2.01 -17.26
C PRO A 51 -35.07 2.21 -15.87
N PHE A 52 -34.42 1.78 -14.78
CA PHE A 52 -34.97 1.82 -13.44
C PHE A 52 -34.60 3.11 -12.70
N ALA A 53 -35.60 3.82 -12.17
CA ALA A 53 -35.38 5.05 -11.39
C ALA A 53 -34.53 4.83 -10.13
N GLN A 54 -34.56 3.63 -9.55
CA GLN A 54 -33.79 3.25 -8.36
C GLN A 54 -32.26 3.32 -8.61
N ASP A 55 -31.80 3.11 -9.84
CA ASP A 55 -30.38 3.20 -10.19
C ASP A 55 -29.88 4.65 -10.27
N TYR A 56 -30.81 5.61 -10.29
CA TYR A 56 -30.52 7.04 -10.24
C TYR A 56 -30.77 7.64 -8.85
N ASP A 57 -31.12 6.81 -7.85
CA ASP A 57 -31.26 7.30 -6.49
C ASP A 57 -29.92 7.79 -5.95
N PHE A 58 -29.92 9.04 -5.48
CA PHE A 58 -28.71 9.71 -5.03
C PHE A 58 -28.07 9.01 -3.84
N VAL A 59 -28.90 8.48 -2.92
CA VAL A 59 -28.41 7.75 -1.74
C VAL A 59 -27.65 6.51 -2.18
N ASN A 60 -28.23 5.72 -3.08
CA ASN A 60 -27.59 4.51 -3.62
C ASN A 60 -26.29 4.81 -4.38
N ILE A 61 -26.27 5.89 -5.18
CA ILE A 61 -25.07 6.33 -5.92
C ILE A 61 -23.93 6.68 -4.95
N VAL A 62 -24.20 7.49 -3.93
CA VAL A 62 -23.20 7.89 -2.94
C VAL A 62 -22.71 6.69 -2.13
N GLU A 63 -23.63 5.84 -1.68
CA GLU A 63 -23.29 4.65 -0.91
C GLU A 63 -22.42 3.69 -1.72
N THR A 64 -22.79 3.43 -2.98
CA THR A 64 -22.02 2.55 -3.89
C THR A 64 -20.62 3.11 -4.16
N TYR A 65 -20.48 4.43 -4.30
CA TYR A 65 -19.19 5.06 -4.47
C TYR A 65 -18.32 4.94 -3.21
N GLN A 66 -18.88 5.21 -2.03
CA GLN A 66 -18.15 5.17 -0.75
C GLN A 66 -17.74 3.74 -0.33
N LYS A 67 -18.43 2.71 -0.83
CA LYS A 67 -18.03 1.30 -0.65
C LYS A 67 -16.75 0.93 -1.38
N ARG A 68 -16.29 1.71 -2.37
CA ARG A 68 -15.05 1.43 -3.11
C ARG A 68 -13.83 1.56 -2.19
N ASN A 69 -12.80 0.76 -2.47
CA ASN A 69 -11.55 0.78 -1.70
C ASN A 69 -10.64 1.94 -2.07
N VAL A 70 -10.80 2.50 -3.27
CA VAL A 70 -10.06 3.66 -3.75
C VAL A 70 -11.08 4.64 -4.30
N THR A 71 -11.11 5.83 -3.71
CA THR A 71 -12.08 6.89 -3.99
C THR A 71 -11.35 8.22 -4.07
N THR A 72 -11.98 9.23 -4.66
CA THR A 72 -11.52 10.61 -4.61
C THR A 72 -12.56 11.44 -3.88
N VAL A 73 -12.12 12.47 -3.17
CA VAL A 73 -12.96 13.36 -2.38
C VAL A 73 -12.53 14.78 -2.66
N LEU A 74 -13.48 15.67 -2.87
CA LEU A 74 -13.22 17.10 -2.94
C LEU A 74 -13.00 17.62 -1.52
N ALA A 75 -11.76 17.94 -1.18
CA ALA A 75 -11.36 18.43 0.13
C ALA A 75 -11.29 19.95 0.17
N GLY A 76 -11.76 20.53 1.27
CA GLY A 76 -11.82 21.97 1.46
C GLY A 76 -12.69 22.75 0.47
N PRO A 77 -13.79 22.22 -0.10
CA PRO A 77 -14.65 23.02 -0.96
C PRO A 77 -15.25 24.14 -0.11
N SER A 78 -14.89 25.39 -0.42
CA SER A 78 -15.49 26.57 0.18
C SER A 78 -16.45 27.20 -0.82
N PRO A 79 -17.71 26.74 -0.90
CA PRO A 79 -18.66 27.28 -1.85
C PRO A 79 -19.04 28.72 -1.46
N ILE A 80 -18.86 29.65 -2.38
CA ILE A 80 -19.24 31.06 -2.25
C ILE A 80 -20.51 31.27 -3.07
N TRP A 81 -21.57 31.73 -2.39
CA TRP A 81 -22.84 32.09 -3.01
C TRP A 81 -22.82 33.56 -3.43
N VAL A 82 -23.02 33.83 -4.71
CA VAL A 82 -23.04 35.18 -5.27
C VAL A 82 -24.47 35.56 -5.62
N THR A 83 -24.89 36.75 -5.19
CA THR A 83 -26.22 37.33 -5.43
C THR A 83 -26.18 38.39 -6.53
N GLY A 84 -27.34 38.94 -6.91
CA GLY A 84 -27.41 40.05 -7.88
C GLY A 84 -27.71 39.58 -9.31
N ARG A 85 -28.60 38.60 -9.46
CA ARG A 85 -29.04 38.04 -10.74
C ARG A 85 -30.00 39.00 -11.46
N SER A 86 -29.76 39.27 -12.74
CA SER A 86 -30.76 39.85 -13.66
C SER A 86 -31.71 38.76 -14.18
N GLN A 87 -32.98 39.08 -14.45
CA GLN A 87 -34.01 38.10 -14.83
C GLN A 87 -33.62 37.22 -16.03
N ASP A 88 -32.88 37.77 -16.99
CA ASP A 88 -32.51 37.08 -18.24
C ASP A 88 -31.20 36.28 -18.15
N GLN A 89 -30.47 36.34 -17.03
CA GLN A 89 -29.20 35.63 -16.91
C GLN A 89 -29.37 34.22 -16.31
N PRO A 90 -28.68 33.19 -16.86
CA PRO A 90 -28.69 31.85 -16.28
C PRO A 90 -27.93 31.80 -14.96
N PHE A 91 -28.22 30.79 -14.13
CA PHE A 91 -27.43 30.50 -12.95
C PHE A 91 -26.11 29.82 -13.35
N VAL A 92 -24.98 30.32 -12.86
CA VAL A 92 -23.64 29.84 -13.24
C VAL A 92 -23.01 29.05 -12.10
N ILE A 93 -22.51 27.84 -12.41
CA ILE A 93 -21.70 27.06 -11.49
C ILE A 93 -20.24 27.17 -11.95
N GLN A 94 -19.38 27.79 -11.14
CA GLN A 94 -17.95 27.88 -11.40
C GLN A 94 -17.22 27.02 -10.37
N ALA A 95 -16.53 25.98 -10.83
CA ALA A 95 -15.78 25.08 -9.95
C ALA A 95 -14.32 24.97 -10.41
N PHE A 96 -13.41 25.24 -9.48
CA PHE A 96 -11.97 25.06 -9.64
C PHE A 96 -11.53 23.87 -8.79
N ILE A 97 -11.02 22.84 -9.47
CA ILE A 97 -10.57 21.60 -8.85
C ILE A 97 -9.07 21.51 -9.04
N HIS A 98 -8.33 21.59 -7.94
CA HIS A 98 -6.88 21.46 -7.94
C HIS A 98 -6.47 20.01 -7.67
N TYR A 99 -5.35 19.59 -8.26
CA TYR A 99 -4.80 18.24 -8.08
C TYR A 99 -3.47 18.36 -7.32
N PRO A 100 -3.50 18.41 -5.98
CA PRO A 100 -2.28 18.54 -5.20
C PRO A 100 -1.44 17.25 -5.25
N MET A 101 -0.17 17.37 -4.85
CA MET A 101 0.68 16.20 -4.63
C MET A 101 0.24 15.48 -3.35
N GLU A 102 0.05 14.17 -3.43
CA GLU A 102 -0.39 13.35 -2.30
C GLU A 102 0.46 12.09 -2.12
N LEU A 103 0.51 11.61 -0.87
CA LEU A 103 1.17 10.35 -0.53
C LEU A 103 0.27 9.18 -0.90
N ILE A 104 0.74 8.34 -1.82
CA ILE A 104 0.04 7.17 -2.30
C ILE A 104 0.64 5.93 -1.65
N VAL A 105 -0.20 5.15 -0.97
CA VAL A 105 0.22 3.88 -0.38
C VAL A 105 0.05 2.77 -1.41
N TYR A 106 1.11 1.98 -1.60
CA TYR A 106 1.10 0.82 -2.48
C TYR A 106 1.63 -0.42 -1.76
N GLN A 107 1.24 -1.59 -2.24
CA GLN A 107 1.67 -2.87 -1.73
C GLN A 107 2.96 -3.28 -2.44
N PRO A 108 4.08 -3.45 -1.71
CA PRO A 108 5.36 -3.72 -2.33
C PRO A 108 5.40 -5.07 -3.04
N GLY A 109 6.16 -5.13 -4.13
CA GLY A 109 6.40 -6.34 -4.90
C GLY A 109 7.42 -7.27 -4.25
N PHE A 110 7.52 -8.51 -4.76
CA PHE A 110 8.48 -9.51 -4.26
C PHE A 110 9.92 -8.98 -4.26
N TRP A 111 10.34 -8.34 -5.35
CA TRP A 111 11.71 -7.81 -5.50
C TRP A 111 12.01 -6.63 -4.57
N GLU A 112 11.02 -5.78 -4.30
CA GLU A 112 11.17 -4.68 -3.35
C GLU A 112 11.32 -5.22 -1.93
N ILE A 113 10.52 -6.23 -1.56
CA ILE A 113 10.65 -6.92 -0.26
C ILE A 113 12.01 -7.60 -0.17
N MET A 114 12.45 -8.30 -1.22
CA MET A 114 13.73 -9.00 -1.26
C MET A 114 14.91 -8.04 -1.02
N LYS A 115 14.85 -6.82 -1.55
CA LYS A 115 15.85 -5.76 -1.34
C LYS A 115 15.99 -5.33 0.13
N PHE A 116 14.96 -5.49 0.95
CA PHE A 116 15.05 -5.19 2.39
C PHE A 116 15.28 -6.45 3.24
N ALA A 117 14.82 -7.61 2.77
CA ALA A 117 14.95 -8.86 3.50
C ALA A 117 16.41 -9.33 3.58
N TRP A 118 17.19 -9.27 2.50
CA TRP A 118 18.54 -9.85 2.45
C TRP A 118 19.48 -9.29 3.54
N ILE A 119 19.43 -7.98 3.82
CA ILE A 119 20.24 -7.36 4.87
C ILE A 119 19.85 -7.90 6.26
N GLN A 120 18.55 -8.04 6.54
CA GLN A 120 18.04 -8.58 7.79
C GLN A 120 18.46 -10.04 7.97
N TYR A 121 18.33 -10.86 6.92
CA TYR A 121 18.75 -12.26 6.94
C TYR A 121 20.26 -12.40 7.20
N ILE A 122 21.10 -11.60 6.54
CA ILE A 122 22.56 -11.62 6.78
C ILE A 122 22.88 -11.21 8.22
N SER A 123 22.22 -10.17 8.76
CA SER A 123 22.45 -9.74 10.14
C SER A 123 22.15 -10.85 11.16
N ILE A 124 21.04 -11.58 10.98
CA ILE A 124 20.66 -12.69 11.86
C ILE A 124 21.59 -13.89 11.65
N LEU A 125 21.95 -14.20 10.41
CA LEU A 125 22.81 -15.33 10.05
C LEU A 125 24.18 -15.22 10.74
N LEU A 126 24.80 -14.03 10.75
CA LEU A 126 26.11 -13.84 11.36
C LEU A 126 26.11 -14.12 12.87
N ILE A 127 25.08 -13.66 13.58
CA ILE A 127 24.91 -13.94 15.02
C ILE A 127 24.72 -15.43 15.24
N PHE A 128 23.89 -16.07 14.42
CA PHE A 128 23.61 -17.50 14.52
C PHE A 128 24.87 -18.34 14.30
N LEU A 129 25.67 -18.02 13.28
CA LEU A 129 26.96 -18.67 13.02
C LEU A 129 27.93 -18.50 14.19
N TRP A 130 28.02 -17.29 14.75
CA TRP A 130 28.87 -17.02 15.91
C TRP A 130 28.47 -17.84 17.15
N ILE A 131 27.17 -17.94 17.44
CA ILE A 131 26.66 -18.76 18.55
C ILE A 131 26.94 -20.24 18.30
N PHE A 132 26.66 -20.74 17.10
CA PHE A 132 26.87 -22.15 16.75
C PHE A 132 28.34 -22.55 16.83
N GLU A 133 29.25 -21.68 16.43
CA GLU A 133 30.68 -21.91 16.58
C GLU A 133 31.07 -22.07 18.05
N ARG A 134 30.55 -21.21 18.94
CA ARG A 134 30.78 -21.30 20.39
C ARG A 134 30.23 -22.59 20.98
N ILE A 135 29.01 -22.97 20.61
CA ILE A 135 28.38 -24.23 21.07
C ILE A 135 29.19 -25.42 20.57
N LYS A 136 29.62 -25.44 19.30
CA LYS A 136 30.42 -26.52 18.73
C LYS A 136 31.73 -26.70 19.48
N ILE A 137 32.46 -25.61 19.74
CA ILE A 137 33.71 -25.64 20.50
C ILE A 137 33.45 -26.19 21.91
N PHE A 138 32.40 -25.72 22.58
CA PHE A 138 32.02 -26.20 23.91
C PHE A 138 31.70 -27.72 23.91
N LEU A 139 30.95 -28.21 22.93
CA LEU A 139 30.61 -29.63 22.83
C LEU A 139 31.83 -30.51 22.58
N LEU A 140 32.76 -30.07 21.72
CA LEU A 140 34.01 -30.81 21.45
C LEU A 140 34.97 -30.77 22.65
N GLN A 141 35.11 -29.64 23.33
CA GLN A 141 35.99 -29.51 24.51
C GLN A 141 35.51 -30.38 25.67
N ASN A 142 34.20 -30.43 25.91
CA ASN A 142 33.61 -31.19 27.01
C ASN A 142 33.32 -32.66 26.66
N GLN A 143 33.69 -33.13 25.46
CA GLN A 143 33.46 -34.51 24.99
C GLN A 143 32.02 -35.00 25.19
N VAL A 144 31.03 -34.11 25.05
CA VAL A 144 29.61 -34.46 25.22
C VAL A 144 29.14 -35.41 24.10
N LEU A 145 29.85 -35.41 22.98
CA LEU A 145 29.64 -36.31 21.85
C LEU A 145 30.83 -37.27 21.72
N ASN A 146 30.60 -38.50 21.27
CA ASN A 146 31.67 -39.47 21.00
C ASN A 146 32.61 -38.94 19.90
N THR A 147 33.77 -38.42 20.31
CA THR A 147 34.83 -37.97 19.41
C THR A 147 35.97 -38.98 19.40
N VAL A 148 36.46 -39.36 18.21
CA VAL A 148 37.68 -40.17 18.08
C VAL A 148 38.87 -39.22 17.91
N PRO A 149 39.84 -39.19 18.83
CA PRO A 149 41.04 -38.37 18.66
C PRO A 149 41.90 -38.97 17.54
N VAL A 150 42.09 -38.19 16.46
CA VAL A 150 43.08 -38.53 15.43
C VAL A 150 44.43 -38.04 15.93
N SER A 151 45.30 -38.98 16.31
CA SER A 151 46.70 -38.67 16.67
C SER A 151 47.48 -38.25 15.43
N PRO A 152 48.25 -37.14 15.46
CA PRO A 152 49.04 -36.68 14.32
C PRO A 152 50.30 -37.54 14.04
N LEU A 153 50.62 -38.52 14.89
CA LEU A 153 51.77 -39.39 14.70
C LEU A 153 51.35 -40.68 13.95
N PRO A 154 52.11 -41.09 12.91
CA PRO A 154 51.89 -42.40 12.30
C PRO A 154 52.05 -43.49 13.38
N PRO A 155 51.22 -44.55 13.37
CA PRO A 155 51.35 -45.63 14.33
C PRO A 155 52.77 -46.24 14.24
N PRO A 156 53.44 -46.51 15.37
CA PRO A 156 54.76 -47.12 15.35
C PRO A 156 54.66 -48.47 14.64
N GLN A 157 55.41 -48.62 13.54
CA GLN A 157 55.54 -49.89 12.85
C GLN A 157 56.22 -50.88 13.79
N SER A 158 55.40 -51.72 14.44
CA SER A 158 55.88 -52.88 15.19
C SER A 158 56.47 -53.88 14.19
N TYR A 159 57.77 -53.75 13.90
CA TYR A 159 58.54 -54.76 13.18
C TYR A 159 58.54 -56.05 14.02
N LYS A 160 57.66 -57.00 13.68
CA LYS A 160 57.69 -58.33 14.27
C LYS A 160 58.86 -59.08 13.65
N GLU A 161 59.98 -59.12 14.38
CA GLU A 161 61.05 -60.09 14.20
C GLU A 161 60.45 -61.51 14.24
N HIS A 162 60.45 -62.19 13.10
CA HIS A 162 60.25 -63.64 13.04
C HIS A 162 61.60 -64.31 13.38
N LYS A 163 61.70 -64.88 14.58
CA LYS A 163 62.77 -65.83 14.94
C LYS A 163 62.37 -67.25 14.54
N SER A 164 63.29 -67.84 13.77
CA SER A 164 63.63 -69.25 13.47
C SER A 164 62.57 -70.35 13.63
#